data_AF-A0A800G8F1-F1
#
_entry.id   AF-A0A800G8F1-F1
#
_cell.length_a   1.000
_cell.length_b   1.000
_cell.length_c   1.000
_cell.angle_alpha   90.00
_cell.angle_beta   90.00
_cell.angle_gamma   90.00
#
_symmetry.space_group_name_H-M   'P 1'
#
loop_
_entity.id
_entity.type
_entity.pdbx_description
1 polymer ?
#
loop_
_entity_poly.entity_id
_entity_poly.type
_entity_poly.pdbx_seq_one_letter_code
_entity_poly.pdbx_strand_id
1 'polypeptide(L)'
;MGPEAARLLDELFVFPSSGEVEHFFAQGGFSDADVKTPRIIAAFNSVDEFTRALAVGSIMRRTQTQFSEETLGSLVAEVAVEMASYVSADGLHFPMEAQMLTASK
;
A
#
# COMPACT_ATOMS: atom_id res chain seq x y z
N MET A 1 -11.13 10.16 -21.19
CA MET A 1 -10.81 9.17 -20.14
C MET A 1 -11.53 9.61 -18.89
N GLY A 2 -12.72 9.05 -18.63
CA GLY A 2 -13.60 9.46 -17.53
C GLY A 2 -13.30 8.72 -16.22
N PRO A 3 -14.05 9.03 -15.14
CA PRO A 3 -13.91 8.42 -13.82
C PRO A 3 -14.04 6.89 -13.80
N GLU A 4 -14.57 6.27 -14.86
CA GLU A 4 -14.63 4.82 -15.03
C GLU A 4 -13.25 4.17 -15.21
N ALA A 5 -12.25 4.87 -15.76
CA ALA A 5 -10.88 4.32 -15.88
C ALA A 5 -10.18 4.25 -14.51
N ALA A 6 -10.52 5.15 -13.58
CA ALA A 6 -10.00 5.12 -12.22
C ALA A 6 -10.53 3.91 -11.42
N ARG A 7 -11.76 3.45 -11.71
CA ARG A 7 -12.34 2.23 -11.13
C ARG A 7 -11.74 0.92 -11.66
N LEU A 8 -11.07 0.94 -12.81
CA LEU A 8 -10.35 -0.24 -13.30
C LEU A 8 -9.07 -0.49 -12.48
N LEU A 9 -8.44 0.56 -11.96
CA LEU A 9 -7.27 0.46 -11.07
C LEU A 9 -7.60 -0.08 -9.66
N ASP A 10 -8.88 -0.32 -9.34
CA ASP A 10 -9.31 -0.97 -8.09
C ASP A 10 -9.13 -2.50 -8.11
N GLU A 11 -8.88 -3.10 -9.27
CA GLU A 11 -8.42 -4.49 -9.33
C GLU A 11 -6.90 -4.55 -9.20
N LEU A 12 -6.39 -5.48 -8.39
CA LEU A 12 -4.96 -5.78 -8.28
C LEU A 12 -4.45 -6.26 -9.64
N PHE A 13 -4.05 -5.34 -10.51
CA PHE A 13 -3.28 -5.68 -11.69
C PHE A 13 -1.89 -6.11 -11.23
N VAL A 14 -1.65 -7.42 -11.23
CA VAL A 14 -0.33 -7.99 -10.97
C VAL A 14 0.39 -8.07 -12.30
N PHE A 15 1.39 -7.22 -12.49
CA PHE A 15 2.34 -7.38 -13.58
C PHE A 15 3.46 -8.33 -13.13
N PRO A 16 3.74 -9.41 -13.87
CA PRO A 16 4.78 -10.39 -13.53
C PRO A 16 6.19 -9.79 -13.46
N SER A 17 6.44 -8.72 -14.20
CA SER A 17 7.72 -8.03 -14.25
C SER A 17 7.56 -6.55 -14.61
N SER A 18 8.54 -5.72 -14.23
CA SER A 18 8.58 -4.30 -14.59
C SER A 18 8.62 -4.07 -16.10
N GLY A 19 9.30 -4.93 -16.86
CA GLY A 19 9.40 -4.80 -18.31
C GLY A 19 8.06 -4.98 -19.04
N GLU A 20 7.13 -5.76 -18.49
CA GLU A 20 5.78 -5.89 -19.06
C GLU A 20 4.96 -4.61 -18.88
N VAL A 21 5.14 -3.90 -17.76
CA VAL A 21 4.49 -2.61 -17.50
C VAL A 21 4.98 -1.55 -18.48
N GLU A 22 6.31 -1.45 -18.67
CA GLU A 22 6.92 -0.50 -19.60
C GLU A 22 6.45 -0.77 -21.04
N HIS A 23 6.44 -2.03 -21.45
CA HIS A 23 5.98 -2.43 -22.78
C HIS A 23 4.51 -2.06 -23.01
N PHE A 24 3.64 -2.32 -22.04
CA PHE A 24 2.22 -1.97 -22.12
C PHE A 24 2.01 -0.47 -22.29
N PHE A 25 2.73 0.36 -21.53
CA PHE A 25 2.63 1.81 -21.64
C PHE A 25 3.22 2.35 -22.94
N ALA A 26 4.32 1.77 -23.44
CA ALA A 26 4.87 2.11 -24.75
C ALA A 26 3.87 1.86 -25.89
N GLN A 27 3.12 0.74 -25.85
CA GLN A 27 2.04 0.47 -26.81
C GLN A 27 0.92 1.52 -26.74
N GLY A 28 0.69 2.11 -25.56
CA GLY A 28 -0.25 3.21 -25.33
C GLY A 28 0.25 4.59 -25.81
N GLY A 29 1.46 4.68 -26.36
CA GLY A 29 2.07 5.92 -26.83
C GLY A 29 2.92 6.66 -25.80
N PHE A 30 3.22 6.05 -24.65
CA PHE A 30 4.12 6.60 -23.64
C PHE A 30 5.52 6.00 -23.82
N SER A 31 6.30 6.55 -24.75
CA SER A 31 7.60 5.99 -25.12
C SER A 31 8.71 6.20 -24.07
N ASP A 32 8.46 7.00 -23.04
CA ASP A 32 9.38 7.29 -21.93
C ASP A 32 8.98 6.59 -20.61
N ALA A 33 8.07 5.61 -20.67
CA ALA A 33 7.66 4.84 -19.52
C ALA A 33 8.86 4.20 -18.81
N ASP A 34 9.01 4.49 -17.52
CA ASP A 34 10.10 4.01 -16.67
C ASP A 34 9.53 3.45 -15.37
N VAL A 35 9.87 2.21 -15.03
CA VAL A 35 9.46 1.57 -13.79
C VAL A 35 10.63 1.49 -12.82
N LYS A 36 10.44 2.09 -11.64
CA LYS A 36 11.35 1.94 -10.51
C LYS A 36 10.75 1.02 -9.47
N THR A 37 11.60 0.27 -8.78
CA THR A 37 11.21 -0.53 -7.62
C THR A 37 11.95 -0.05 -6.38
N PRO A 38 11.60 1.13 -5.83
CA PRO A 38 12.17 1.58 -4.57
C PRO A 38 11.91 0.56 -3.46
N ARG A 39 12.98 0.27 -2.72
CA ARG A 39 12.93 -0.43 -1.45
C ARG A 39 12.91 0.59 -0.33
N ILE A 40 11.87 0.55 0.50
CA ILE A 40 11.75 1.42 1.67
C ILE A 40 11.54 0.55 2.91
N ILE A 41 11.97 1.06 4.06
CA ILE A 41 11.62 0.46 5.35
C ILE A 41 10.50 1.32 5.94
N ALA A 42 9.31 0.76 6.06
CA ALA A 42 8.25 1.38 6.82
C ALA A 42 8.51 1.11 8.31
N ALA A 43 8.64 2.18 9.08
CA ALA A 43 8.90 2.12 10.52
C ALA A 43 7.67 2.66 11.28
N PHE A 44 7.28 1.95 12.34
CA PHE A 44 6.21 2.36 13.25
C PHE A 44 6.72 2.20 14.68
N ASN A 45 6.49 3.21 15.52
CA ASN A 45 6.99 3.20 16.90
C ASN A 45 6.24 2.18 17.78
N SER A 46 5.05 1.74 17.36
CA SER A 46 4.25 0.77 18.10
C SER A 46 3.27 0.01 17.21
N VAL A 47 2.73 -1.09 17.74
CA VAL A 47 1.64 -1.83 17.10
C VAL A 47 0.36 -0.98 16.99
N ASP A 48 0.11 -0.10 17.96
CA ASP A 48 -1.05 0.82 17.92
C ASP A 48 -0.93 1.77 16.72
N GLU A 49 0.22 2.43 16.56
CA GLU A 49 0.48 3.33 15.43
C GLU A 49 0.32 2.60 14.10
N PHE A 50 0.93 1.41 13.97
CA PHE A 50 0.83 0.57 12.78
C PHE A 50 -0.63 0.21 12.44
N THR A 51 -1.37 -0.30 13.43
CA THR A 51 -2.74 -0.77 13.24
C THR A 51 -3.67 0.37 12.85
N ARG A 52 -3.52 1.54 13.50
CA ARG A 52 -4.30 2.73 13.17
C ARG A 52 -3.96 3.27 11.79
N ALA A 53 -2.68 3.30 11.40
CA ALA A 53 -2.27 3.71 10.07
C ALA A 53 -2.88 2.81 8.97
N LEU A 54 -2.92 1.49 9.19
CA LEU A 54 -3.56 0.55 8.26
C LEU A 54 -5.08 0.69 8.23
N ALA A 55 -5.73 0.79 9.40
CA ALA A 55 -7.17 0.92 9.48
C ALA A 55 -7.65 2.19 8.75
N VAL A 56 -7.00 3.33 8.98
CA VAL A 56 -7.33 4.61 8.34
C VAL A 56 -6.94 4.61 6.87
N GLY A 57 -5.68 4.29 6.56
CA GLY A 57 -5.11 4.47 5.23
C GLY A 57 -5.59 3.44 4.20
N SER A 58 -5.95 2.24 4.65
CA SER A 58 -6.37 1.14 3.78
C SER A 58 -7.85 0.85 3.90
N ILE A 59 -8.36 0.53 5.10
CA ILE A 59 -9.73 -0.01 5.23
C ILE A 59 -10.75 1.13 5.14
N MET A 60 -10.74 2.04 6.11
CA MET A 60 -11.72 3.13 6.25
C MET A 60 -11.79 4.01 5.01
N ARG A 61 -10.63 4.36 4.43
CA ARG A 61 -10.57 5.14 3.20
C ARG A 61 -11.22 4.42 2.01
N ARG A 62 -11.04 3.10 1.87
CA ARG A 62 -11.58 2.32 0.75
C ARG A 62 -13.07 2.01 0.91
N THR A 63 -13.50 1.71 2.13
CA THR A 63 -14.90 1.33 2.42
C THR A 63 -15.78 2.52 2.75
N GLN A 64 -15.21 3.73 2.86
CA GLN A 64 -15.89 4.94 3.34
C GLN A 64 -16.54 4.75 4.72
N THR A 65 -15.99 3.85 5.54
CA THR A 65 -16.48 3.59 6.90
C THR A 65 -15.65 4.34 7.92
N GLN A 66 -16.27 4.68 9.04
CA GLN A 66 -15.58 5.24 10.20
C GLN A 66 -15.68 4.27 11.38
N PHE A 67 -14.54 3.84 11.92
CA PHE A 67 -14.49 3.03 13.13
C PHE A 67 -14.57 3.92 14.37
N SER A 68 -15.22 3.43 15.42
CA SER A 68 -15.16 4.07 16.73
C SER A 68 -13.79 3.82 17.37
N GLU A 69 -13.43 4.64 18.35
CA GLU A 69 -12.20 4.41 19.14
C GLU A 69 -12.22 3.09 19.89
N GLU A 70 -13.40 2.61 20.30
CA GLU A 70 -13.57 1.28 20.89
C GLU A 70 -13.22 0.18 19.89
N THR A 71 -13.73 0.25 18.65
CA THR A 71 -13.41 -0.71 17.60
C THR A 71 -11.92 -0.68 17.25
N LEU A 72 -11.32 0.51 17.16
CA LEU A 72 -9.88 0.64 16.92
C LEU A 72 -9.06 0.04 18.07
N GLY A 73 -9.48 0.27 19.32
CA GLY A 73 -8.84 -0.32 20.50
C GLY A 73 -8.88 -1.86 20.50
N SER A 74 -10.03 -2.45 20.16
CA SER A 74 -10.16 -3.90 20.02
C SER A 74 -9.26 -4.46 18.92
N LEU A 75 -9.21 -3.80 17.76
CA LEU A 75 -8.36 -4.20 16.65
C LEU A 75 -6.87 -4.14 17.03
N VAL A 76 -6.45 -3.09 17.73
CA VAL A 76 -5.07 -2.94 18.23
C VAL A 76 -4.72 -4.08 19.19
N ALA A 77 -5.62 -4.46 20.10
CA ALA A 77 -5.38 -5.54 21.05
C ALA A 77 -5.19 -6.89 20.35
N GLU A 78 -6.01 -7.21 19.34
CA GLU A 78 -5.88 -8.43 18.55
C GLU A 78 -4.55 -8.44 17.77
N VAL A 79 -4.24 -7.35 17.06
CA VAL A 79 -3.02 -7.23 16.26
C VAL A 79 -1.77 -7.26 17.15
N ALA A 80 -1.82 -6.70 18.36
CA ALA A 80 -0.71 -6.73 19.31
C ALA A 80 -0.32 -8.15 19.73
N VAL A 81 -1.30 -9.05 19.90
CA VAL A 81 -1.02 -10.45 20.21
C VAL A 81 -0.31 -11.13 19.05
N GLU A 82 -0.80 -10.96 17.83
CA GLU A 82 -0.24 -11.57 16.62
C GLU A 82 1.14 -11.00 16.25
N MET A 83 1.37 -9.71 16.52
CA MET A 83 2.60 -9.02 16.16
C MET A 83 3.70 -9.11 17.22
N ALA A 84 3.42 -9.68 18.40
CA ALA A 84 4.32 -9.66 19.56
C ALA A 84 5.74 -10.16 19.25
N SER A 85 5.90 -11.15 18.36
CA SER A 85 7.21 -11.70 17.98
C SER A 85 7.99 -10.83 16.99
N TYR A 86 7.35 -9.83 16.37
CA TYR A 86 7.93 -8.95 15.36
C TYR A 86 8.28 -7.56 15.91
N VAL A 87 7.81 -7.23 17.12
CA VAL A 87 8.11 -5.96 17.78
C VAL A 87 9.53 -6.00 18.35
N SER A 88 10.36 -5.06 17.90
CA SER A 88 11.71 -4.84 18.44
C SER A 88 11.72 -3.68 19.45
N ALA A 89 12.87 -3.45 20.09
CA ALA A 89 13.05 -2.29 20.97
C ALA A 89 12.84 -0.95 20.23
N ASP A 90 13.12 -0.92 18.93
CA ASP A 90 12.98 0.27 18.08
C ASP A 90 11.60 0.31 17.38
N GLY A 91 10.67 -0.57 17.76
CA GLY A 91 9.33 -0.67 17.16
C GLY A 91 9.25 -1.71 16.03
N LEU A 92 8.33 -1.48 15.10
CA LEU A 92 8.05 -2.34 13.94
C LEU A 92 8.72 -1.81 12.69
N HIS A 93 9.41 -2.70 11.97
CA HIS A 93 10.10 -2.36 10.73
C HIS A 93 9.73 -3.36 9.63
N PHE A 94 9.10 -2.86 8.57
CA PHE A 94 8.66 -3.67 7.44
C PHE A 94 9.44 -3.27 6.19
N PRO A 95 10.26 -4.18 5.61
CA PRO A 95 10.81 -3.96 4.29
C PRO A 95 9.65 -3.97 3.28
N MET A 96 9.48 -2.88 2.56
CA MET A 96 8.47 -2.74 1.52
C MET A 96 9.13 -2.47 0.18
N GLU A 97 8.60 -3.11 -0.85
CA GLU A 97 8.90 -2.81 -2.24
C GLU A 97 7.63 -2.29 -2.90
N ALA A 98 7.77 -1.21 -3.66
CA ALA A 98 6.68 -0.67 -4.47
C ALA A 98 7.18 -0.52 -5.91
N GLN A 99 6.38 -0.91 -6.88
CA GLN A 99 6.62 -0.55 -8.28
C GLN A 99 6.03 0.84 -8.52
N MET A 100 6.87 1.78 -8.95
CA MET A 100 6.49 3.14 -9.30
C MET A 100 6.78 3.35 -10.78
N LEU A 101 5.71 3.52 -11.55
CA LEU A 101 5.79 3.87 -12.97
C LEU A 101 5.69 5.39 -13.13
N THR A 102 6.59 5.97 -13.91
CA THR A 102 6.47 7.33 -14.42
C THR A 102 6.41 7.30 -15.95
N ALA A 103 5.53 8.10 -16.53
CA ALA A 103 5.35 8.19 -17.98
C ALA A 103 4.85 9.59 -18.35
N SER A 104 5.32 10.14 -19.47
CA SER A 104 4.85 11.40 -20.03
C SER A 104 4.40 11.23 -21.48
N LYS A 105 3.53 12.12 -21.95
CA LYS A 105 2.88 12.03 -23.27
C LYS A 105 3.37 13.12 -24.19
#